data_AF-A0A813G848-F1
#
_entry.id   AF-A0A813G848-F1
#
_cell.length_a   1.000
_cell.length_b   1.000
_cell.length_c   1.000
_cell.angle_alpha   90.00
_cell.angle_beta   90.00
_cell.angle_gamma   90.00
#
_symmetry.space_group_name_H-M   'P 1'
#
loop_
_entity.id
_entity.type
_entity.pdbx_description
1 polymer ?
#
loop_
_entity_poly.entity_id
_entity_poly.type
_entity_poly.pdbx_seq_one_letter_code
_entity_poly.pdbx_strand_id
1 'polypeptide(L)'
;DEAENIGYVIPAVVVMHFLSDLLKHGKYTGFPTLGVEVQHMENSHLRESFGMAPKQKGVLVSRVVPTSAAAKVLRMNDVLLAFDGEPIGNDGTVRFRRHERLMYTWLVAQKFFGEEATLTVLRDGEQMELKIESLHPE
;
A
#
# COMPACT_ATOMS: atom_id res chain seq x y z
N ASP A 1 20.29 26.67 22.91
CA ASP A 1 20.89 25.33 22.79
C ASP A 1 19.83 24.27 22.98
N GLU A 2 19.14 23.93 21.89
CA GLU A 2 18.19 22.82 21.85
C GLU A 2 18.95 21.55 21.48
N ALA A 3 18.78 20.50 22.27
CA ALA A 3 19.49 19.24 22.09
C ALA A 3 18.85 18.43 20.95
N GLU A 4 19.55 18.31 19.83
CA GLU A 4 19.24 17.36 18.74
C GLU A 4 19.85 15.97 19.05
N ASN A 5 19.27 15.22 19.98
CA ASN A 5 19.65 13.81 20.23
C ASN A 5 18.77 12.82 19.45
N ILE A 6 18.55 13.09 18.16
CA ILE A 6 17.77 12.24 17.26
C ILE A 6 18.66 11.81 16.10
N GLY A 7 18.97 10.52 16.02
CA GLY A 7 19.68 9.92 14.90
C GLY A 7 18.75 9.01 14.10
N TYR A 8 18.83 9.09 12.77
CA TYR A 8 18.13 8.19 11.85
C TYR A 8 19.12 7.22 11.22
N VAL A 9 18.71 5.96 11.09
CA VAL A 9 19.53 4.89 10.49
C VAL A 9 18.72 4.22 9.39
N ILE A 10 19.34 4.00 8.23
CA ILE A 10 18.76 3.19 7.17
C ILE A 10 18.79 1.72 7.64
N PRO A 11 17.63 1.07 7.82
CA PRO A 11 17.58 -0.30 8.34
C PRO A 11 18.22 -1.31 7.39
N ALA A 12 18.77 -2.40 7.94
CA ALA A 12 19.37 -3.47 7.14
C ALA A 12 18.43 -4.02 6.06
N VAL A 13 17.12 -4.10 6.32
CA VAL A 13 16.13 -4.57 5.32
C VAL A 13 16.07 -3.69 4.07
N VAL A 14 16.30 -2.38 4.19
CA VAL A 14 16.35 -1.46 3.05
C VAL A 14 17.65 -1.67 2.26
N VAL A 15 18.77 -1.84 2.95
CA VAL A 15 20.06 -2.13 2.31
C VAL A 15 20.03 -3.47 1.57
N MET A 16 19.44 -4.50 2.17
CA MET A 16 19.30 -5.81 1.56
C MET A 16 18.39 -5.78 0.33
N HIS A 17 17.30 -5.00 0.36
CA HIS A 17 16.44 -4.80 -0.81
C HIS A 17 17.22 -4.14 -1.95
N PHE A 18 17.94 -3.04 -1.68
CA PHE A 18 18.80 -2.37 -2.66
C PHE A 18 19.83 -3.30 -3.30
N LEU A 19 20.54 -4.10 -2.50
CA LEU A 19 21.53 -5.05 -3.02
C LEU A 19 20.87 -6.15 -3.87
N SER A 20 19.70 -6.63 -3.44
CA SER A 20 18.93 -7.63 -4.19
C SER A 20 18.42 -7.09 -5.52
N ASP A 21 17.99 -5.82 -5.56
CA ASP A 21 17.57 -5.12 -6.77
C ASP A 21 18.70 -5.05 -7.80
N LEU A 22 19.89 -4.63 -7.37
CA LEU A 22 21.10 -4.62 -8.21
C LEU A 22 21.43 -6.01 -8.77
N LEU A 23 21.36 -7.05 -7.93
CA LEU A 23 21.66 -8.43 -8.35
C LEU A 23 20.61 -8.96 -9.34
N LYS A 24 19.33 -8.64 -9.13
CA LYS A 24 18.21 -9.13 -9.95
C LYS A 24 18.14 -8.44 -11.31
N HIS A 25 18.40 -7.13 -11.35
CA HIS A 25 18.18 -6.31 -12.54
C HIS A 25 19.46 -5.79 -13.20
N GLY A 26 20.63 -6.00 -12.58
CA GLY A 26 21.93 -5.50 -13.05
C GLY A 26 22.11 -3.98 -12.92
N LYS A 27 21.09 -3.27 -12.41
CA LYS A 27 21.06 -1.82 -12.17
C LYS A 27 20.05 -1.53 -11.07
N TYR A 28 20.18 -0.36 -10.45
CA TYR A 28 19.20 0.10 -9.46
C TYR A 28 17.91 0.50 -10.18
N THR A 29 16.79 -0.09 -9.77
CA THR A 29 15.46 0.19 -10.32
C THR A 29 14.61 1.02 -9.36
N GLY A 30 14.82 0.91 -8.04
CA GLY A 30 14.14 1.72 -7.04
C GLY A 30 13.16 0.94 -6.18
N PHE A 31 12.33 1.68 -5.43
CA PHE A 31 11.27 1.13 -4.59
C PHE A 31 9.92 1.43 -5.24
N PRO A 32 9.07 0.42 -5.49
CA PRO A 32 7.80 0.64 -6.14
C PRO A 32 6.80 1.33 -5.21
N THR A 33 5.92 2.12 -5.83
CA THR A 33 4.73 2.71 -5.20
C THR A 33 3.48 2.17 -5.87
N LEU A 34 2.34 2.25 -5.18
CA LEU A 34 1.06 1.86 -5.76
C LEU A 34 0.49 2.98 -6.66
N GLY A 35 0.90 4.23 -6.45
CA GLY A 35 0.44 5.39 -7.21
C GLY A 35 -1.02 5.75 -6.91
N VAL A 36 -1.39 5.73 -5.62
CA VAL A 36 -2.73 6.11 -5.13
C VAL A 36 -2.62 7.04 -3.92
N GLU A 37 -3.53 8.00 -3.84
CA GLU A 37 -3.80 8.75 -2.62
C GLU A 37 -5.01 8.11 -1.93
N VAL A 38 -4.96 8.06 -0.60
CA VAL A 38 -5.98 7.40 0.21
C VAL A 38 -6.49 8.29 1.33
N GLN A 39 -7.73 8.07 1.71
CA GLN A 39 -8.39 8.68 2.86
C GLN A 39 -8.67 7.62 3.93
N HIS A 40 -8.43 7.97 5.19
CA HIS A 40 -8.73 7.11 6.33
C HIS A 40 -10.25 6.94 6.52
N MET A 41 -10.66 5.74 6.92
CA MET A 41 -12.06 5.32 7.04
C MET A 41 -12.47 5.06 8.50
N GLU A 42 -12.01 5.88 9.45
CA GLU A 42 -12.28 5.69 10.88
C GLU A 42 -13.75 5.97 11.25
N ASN A 43 -14.40 6.90 10.54
CA ASN A 43 -15.82 7.23 10.72
C ASN A 43 -16.73 6.07 10.25
N SER A 44 -17.58 5.57 11.13
CA SER A 44 -18.50 4.45 10.83
C SER A 44 -19.55 4.77 9.78
N HIS A 45 -20.10 5.98 9.77
CA HIS A 45 -21.12 6.39 8.80
C HIS A 45 -20.52 6.53 7.40
N LEU A 46 -19.27 6.99 7.31
CA LEU A 46 -18.52 7.00 6.04
C LEU A 46 -18.35 5.57 5.52
N ARG A 47 -17.95 4.63 6.37
CA ARG A 47 -17.85 3.21 5.96
C ARG A 47 -19.18 2.64 5.47
N GLU A 48 -20.25 2.93 6.19
CA GLU A 48 -21.61 2.50 5.84
C GLU A 48 -22.06 3.08 4.49
N SER A 49 -21.76 4.34 4.20
CA SER A 49 -22.13 4.98 2.93
C SER A 49 -21.43 4.35 1.71
N PHE A 50 -20.28 3.71 1.92
CA PHE A 50 -19.54 2.96 0.89
C PHE A 50 -19.87 1.45 0.90
N GLY A 51 -20.86 1.02 1.67
CA GLY A 51 -21.32 -0.37 1.71
C GLY A 51 -20.41 -1.33 2.48
N MET A 52 -19.51 -0.82 3.34
CA MET A 52 -18.61 -1.67 4.11
C MET A 52 -19.37 -2.42 5.21
N ALA A 53 -19.18 -3.74 5.29
CA ALA A 53 -19.69 -4.54 6.39
C ALA A 53 -19.04 -4.11 7.73
N PRO A 54 -19.70 -4.31 8.89
CA PRO A 54 -19.22 -3.81 10.19
C PRO A 54 -17.80 -4.23 10.59
N LYS A 55 -17.32 -5.38 10.08
CA LYS A 55 -15.98 -5.91 10.36
C LYS A 55 -14.95 -5.56 9.29
N GLN A 56 -15.36 -5.08 8.12
CA GLN A 56 -14.44 -4.67 7.07
C GLN A 56 -13.69 -3.42 7.50
N LYS A 57 -12.42 -3.38 7.13
CA LYS A 57 -11.50 -2.27 7.35
C LYS A 57 -10.73 -2.02 6.07
N GLY A 58 -10.27 -0.79 5.90
CA GLY A 58 -9.52 -0.40 4.73
C GLY A 58 -9.44 1.11 4.59
N VAL A 59 -8.89 1.57 3.48
CA VAL A 59 -8.78 3.00 3.16
C VAL A 59 -9.47 3.31 1.85
N LEU A 60 -10.09 4.48 1.75
CA LEU A 60 -10.77 4.92 0.54
C LEU A 60 -9.74 5.47 -0.45
N VAL A 61 -9.78 5.00 -1.69
CA VAL A 61 -8.97 5.53 -2.79
C VAL A 61 -9.57 6.88 -3.20
N SER A 62 -8.90 7.98 -2.82
CA SER A 62 -9.34 9.33 -3.14
C SER A 62 -8.84 9.79 -4.51
N ARG A 63 -7.69 9.27 -4.95
CA ARG A 63 -7.11 9.54 -6.28
C ARG A 63 -6.20 8.41 -6.73
N VAL A 64 -6.18 8.17 -8.03
CA VAL A 64 -5.22 7.27 -8.69
C VAL A 64 -4.35 8.10 -9.63
N VAL A 65 -3.03 7.92 -9.54
CA VAL A 65 -2.07 8.58 -10.44
C VAL A 65 -2.22 7.97 -11.83
N PRO A 66 -2.50 8.76 -12.89
CA PRO A 66 -2.83 8.20 -14.21
C PRO A 66 -1.73 7.36 -14.87
N THR A 67 -0.46 7.60 -14.51
CA THR A 67 0.70 6.88 -15.03
C THR A 67 1.04 5.62 -14.24
N SER A 68 0.39 5.39 -13.09
CA SER A 68 0.70 4.23 -12.24
C SER A 68 0.08 2.93 -12.77
N ALA A 69 0.67 1.80 -12.37
CA ALA A 69 0.11 0.49 -12.70
C ALA A 69 -1.31 0.29 -12.12
N ALA A 70 -1.60 0.94 -10.99
CA ALA A 70 -2.92 0.91 -10.36
C ALA A 70 -4.01 1.54 -11.22
N ALA A 71 -3.71 2.53 -12.07
CA ALA A 71 -4.70 3.20 -12.91
C ALA A 71 -5.46 2.28 -13.88
N LYS A 72 -4.89 1.10 -14.18
CA LYS A 72 -5.53 0.09 -15.03
C LYS A 72 -6.65 -0.69 -14.33
N VAL A 73 -6.61 -0.75 -12.99
CA VAL A 73 -7.45 -1.67 -12.21
C VAL A 73 -8.23 -0.98 -11.09
N LEU A 74 -7.60 -0.04 -10.38
CA LEU A 74 -8.19 0.77 -9.33
C LEU A 74 -8.90 1.99 -9.89
N ARG A 75 -9.89 2.46 -9.15
CA ARG A 75 -10.67 3.66 -9.46
C ARG A 75 -10.84 4.49 -8.20
N MET A 76 -11.12 5.78 -8.38
CA MET A 76 -11.60 6.62 -7.28
C MET A 76 -12.85 5.97 -6.67
N ASN A 77 -12.99 6.08 -5.35
CA ASN A 77 -14.08 5.50 -4.54
C ASN A 77 -14.00 3.99 -4.26
N ASP A 78 -12.97 3.29 -4.75
CA ASP A 78 -12.67 1.95 -4.25
C ASP A 78 -12.24 2.03 -2.78
N VAL A 79 -12.62 1.06 -1.96
CA VAL A 79 -12.03 0.88 -0.62
C VAL A 79 -10.99 -0.23 -0.71
N LEU A 80 -9.73 0.11 -0.49
CA LEU A 80 -8.63 -0.86 -0.44
C LEU A 80 -8.65 -1.59 0.91
N LEU A 81 -9.02 -2.88 0.90
CA LEU A 81 -9.19 -3.71 2.08
C LEU A 81 -7.92 -4.50 2.44
N ALA A 82 -7.18 -4.96 1.44
CA ALA A 82 -5.93 -5.72 1.63
C ALA A 82 -4.97 -5.56 0.47
N PHE A 83 -3.67 -5.75 0.76
CA PHE A 83 -2.59 -5.80 -0.23
C PHE A 83 -1.85 -7.13 -0.06
N ASP A 84 -1.78 -7.95 -1.12
CA ASP A 84 -1.25 -9.32 -1.09
C ASP A 84 -1.82 -10.18 0.05
N GLY A 85 -3.11 -10.02 0.33
CA GLY A 85 -3.80 -10.73 1.40
C GLY A 85 -3.57 -10.15 2.80
N GLU A 86 -2.67 -9.18 2.98
CA GLU A 86 -2.46 -8.49 4.26
C GLU A 86 -3.54 -7.43 4.50
N PRO A 87 -4.38 -7.57 5.55
CA PRO A 87 -5.49 -6.64 5.79
C PRO A 87 -5.03 -5.25 6.21
N ILE A 88 -5.65 -4.24 5.61
CA ILE A 88 -5.37 -2.82 5.86
C ILE A 88 -6.39 -2.26 6.86
N GLY A 89 -5.88 -1.52 7.84
CA GLY A 89 -6.69 -0.82 8.85
C GLY A 89 -7.36 0.44 8.30
N ASN A 90 -8.35 0.95 9.05
CA ASN A 90 -9.04 2.20 8.70
C ASN A 90 -8.11 3.43 8.70
N ASP A 91 -6.99 3.32 9.40
CA ASP A 91 -5.89 4.27 9.51
C ASP A 91 -4.78 4.04 8.47
N GLY A 92 -5.00 3.14 7.51
CA GLY A 92 -4.00 2.79 6.49
C GLY A 92 -2.84 1.96 6.99
N THR A 93 -2.92 1.39 8.20
CA THR A 93 -1.83 0.58 8.76
C THR A 93 -2.05 -0.91 8.57
N VAL A 94 -0.96 -1.66 8.54
CA VAL A 94 -0.91 -3.14 8.50
C VAL A 94 -0.17 -3.66 9.72
N ARG A 95 -0.35 -4.93 10.05
CA ARG A 95 0.40 -5.56 11.15
C ARG A 95 1.85 -5.70 10.72
N PHE A 96 2.79 -5.28 11.57
CA PHE A 96 4.21 -5.47 11.32
C PHE A 96 4.81 -6.54 12.24
N ARG A 97 4.92 -6.26 13.54
CA ARG A 97 5.48 -7.19 14.53
C ARG A 97 4.71 -7.10 15.83
N ARG A 98 4.33 -8.23 16.44
CA ARG A 98 3.56 -8.26 17.70
C ARG A 98 2.36 -7.28 17.66
N HIS A 99 2.47 -6.17 18.38
CA HIS A 99 1.46 -5.11 18.48
C HIS A 99 1.80 -3.84 17.67
N GLU A 100 2.92 -3.82 16.97
CA GLU A 100 3.36 -2.72 16.12
C GLU A 100 2.68 -2.79 14.75
N ARG A 101 2.36 -1.60 14.23
CA ARG A 101 1.70 -1.39 12.96
C ARG A 101 2.50 -0.40 12.14
N LEU A 102 2.56 -0.61 10.83
CA LEU A 102 3.23 0.28 9.88
C LEU A 102 2.23 0.70 8.79
N MET A 103 2.51 1.78 8.09
CA MET A 103 1.74 2.15 6.90
C MET A 103 1.76 1.02 5.87
N TYR A 104 0.64 0.75 5.21
CA TYR A 104 0.52 -0.29 4.18
C TYR A 104 1.52 -0.09 3.03
N THR A 105 1.95 1.15 2.77
CA THR A 105 2.98 1.49 1.77
C THR A 105 4.30 0.76 2.01
N TRP A 106 4.58 0.34 3.24
CA TRP A 106 5.72 -0.51 3.56
C TRP A 106 5.66 -1.87 2.83
N LEU A 107 4.47 -2.49 2.71
CA LEU A 107 4.29 -3.73 1.96
C LEU A 107 4.60 -3.53 0.47
N VAL A 108 4.13 -2.41 -0.08
CA VAL A 108 4.39 -2.07 -1.49
C VAL A 108 5.88 -1.89 -1.72
N ALA A 109 6.55 -1.13 -0.85
CA ALA A 109 7.99 -0.87 -0.95
C ALA A 109 8.86 -2.14 -0.79
N GLN A 110 8.34 -3.23 -0.23
CA GLN A 110 9.09 -4.49 -0.16
C GLN A 110 9.17 -5.24 -1.49
N LYS A 111 8.29 -4.92 -2.44
CA LYS A 111 8.33 -5.52 -3.77
C LYS A 111 9.45 -4.94 -4.62
N PHE A 112 9.76 -5.62 -5.71
CA PHE A 112 10.62 -5.12 -6.78
C PHE A 112 9.79 -4.65 -7.97
N PHE A 113 10.33 -3.74 -8.76
CA PHE A 113 9.74 -3.44 -10.06
C PHE A 113 9.69 -4.70 -10.94
N GLY A 114 8.63 -4.84 -11.72
CA GLY A 114 8.33 -6.05 -12.48
C GLY A 114 7.42 -7.04 -11.75
N GLU A 115 7.29 -6.94 -10.43
CA GLU A 115 6.47 -7.88 -9.65
C GLU A 115 4.98 -7.58 -9.71
N GLU A 116 4.19 -8.65 -9.60
CA GLU A 116 2.74 -8.59 -9.51
C GLU A 116 2.29 -8.28 -8.08
N ALA A 117 1.09 -7.72 -7.94
CA ALA A 117 0.43 -7.54 -6.64
C ALA A 117 -1.06 -7.84 -6.74
N THR A 118 -1.63 -8.39 -5.68
CA THR A 118 -3.08 -8.62 -5.55
C THR A 118 -3.67 -7.61 -4.58
N LEU A 119 -4.74 -6.95 -4.98
CA LEU A 119 -5.48 -6.01 -4.17
C LEU A 119 -6.86 -6.59 -3.87
N THR A 120 -7.26 -6.63 -2.61
CA THR A 120 -8.66 -6.86 -2.26
C THR A 120 -9.32 -5.51 -2.08
N VAL A 121 -10.39 -5.24 -2.84
CA VAL A 121 -11.11 -3.97 -2.79
C VAL A 121 -12.60 -4.18 -2.57
N LEU A 122 -13.26 -3.16 -2.03
CA LEU A 122 -14.70 -2.99 -2.10
C LEU A 122 -15.00 -1.94 -3.17
N ARG A 123 -15.82 -2.30 -4.16
CA ARG A 123 -16.30 -1.39 -5.20
C ARG A 123 -17.81 -1.53 -5.30
N ASP A 124 -18.52 -0.41 -5.18
CA ASP A 124 -19.98 -0.36 -5.24
C ASP A 124 -20.66 -1.34 -4.25
N GLY A 125 -20.03 -1.55 -3.08
CA GLY A 125 -20.50 -2.48 -2.05
C GLY A 125 -20.14 -3.95 -2.27
N GLU A 126 -19.50 -4.30 -3.38
CA GLU A 126 -19.07 -5.66 -3.70
C GLU A 126 -17.56 -5.84 -3.51
N GLN A 127 -17.17 -6.90 -2.81
CA GLN A 127 -15.76 -7.22 -2.60
C GLN A 127 -15.22 -7.99 -3.81
N MET A 128 -14.08 -7.55 -4.34
CA MET A 128 -13.41 -8.19 -5.47
C MET A 128 -11.89 -8.18 -5.32
N GLU A 129 -11.24 -9.10 -6.02
CA GLU A 129 -9.79 -9.13 -6.14
C GLU A 129 -9.36 -8.53 -7.48
N LEU A 130 -8.39 -7.63 -7.43
CA LEU A 130 -7.79 -6.98 -8.58
C LEU A 130 -6.32 -7.33 -8.64
N LYS A 131 -5.81 -7.64 -9.82
CA LYS A 131 -4.41 -8.00 -10.04
C LYS A 131 -3.68 -6.87 -10.76
N ILE A 132 -2.57 -6.43 -10.19
CA ILE A 132 -1.59 -5.59 -10.88
C ILE A 132 -0.55 -6.52 -11.49
N GLU A 133 -0.47 -6.55 -12.83
CA GLU A 133 0.42 -7.45 -13.58
C GLU A 133 1.90 -7.05 -13.47
N SER A 134 2.19 -5.78 -13.23
CA SER A 134 3.57 -5.35 -13.03
C SER A 134 3.62 -3.96 -12.40
N LEU A 135 4.31 -3.86 -11.26
CA LEU A 135 4.72 -2.57 -10.73
C LEU A 135 5.84 -2.04 -11.62
N HIS A 136 5.60 -0.93 -12.33
CA HIS A 136 6.60 -0.26 -13.16
C HIS A 136 7.04 1.06 -12.51
N PRO A 137 8.29 1.49 -12.73
CA PRO A 137 8.72 2.81 -12.31
C PRO A 137 7.93 3.87 -13.06
N GLU A 138 7.55 4.93 -12.33
CA GLU A 138 6.97 6.15 -12.90
C GLU A 138 7.99 6.91 -13.77
#